data_AF-W4UYQ1-F1
#
_entry.id   AF-W4UYQ1-F1
#
_cell.length_a   1.000
_cell.length_b   1.000
_cell.length_c   1.000
_cell.angle_alpha   90.00
_cell.angle_beta   90.00
_cell.angle_gamma   90.00
#
_symmetry.space_group_name_H-M   'P 1'
#
loop_
_entity.id
_entity.type
_entity.pdbx_description
1 polymer ?
#
loop_
_entity_poly.entity_id
_entity_poly.type
_entity_poly.pdbx_seq_one_letter_code
_entity_poly.pdbx_strand_id
1 'polypeptide(L)'
;MGITPATGEIQLDRYSELSKKGAAIAYIDTTDYFAGWKTVLHAKDAYVRYDDVDFGAGLTSVSARILEGKGKLLVKVNDKTVGEIIVRTTGTVTVPVRNVPTGIHSLSLTLANGGPIEVDWVQFR
;
A
#
# COMPACT_ATOMS: atom_id res chain seq x y z
N MET A 1 -14.14 -12.96 4.80
CA MET A 1 -13.34 -11.72 4.72
C MET A 1 -13.28 -11.17 6.14
N GLY A 2 -12.09 -10.99 6.69
CA GLY A 2 -11.90 -10.55 8.08
C GLY A 2 -11.41 -9.10 8.11
N ILE A 3 -11.78 -8.37 9.16
CA ILE A 3 -11.32 -7.00 9.41
C ILE A 3 -9.83 -7.05 9.74
N THR A 4 -9.02 -6.25 9.04
CA THR A 4 -7.57 -6.18 9.26
C THR A 4 -7.24 -4.92 10.07
N PRO A 5 -6.55 -5.01 11.22
CA PRO A 5 -6.13 -3.83 11.97
C PRO A 5 -5.05 -3.06 11.19
N ALA A 6 -5.20 -1.74 11.08
CA ALA A 6 -4.25 -0.88 10.37
C ALA A 6 -2.84 -0.89 10.98
N THR A 7 -2.74 -1.25 12.25
CA THR A 7 -1.48 -1.37 12.99
C THR A 7 -0.74 -2.67 12.73
N GLY A 8 -1.36 -3.63 12.05
CA GLY A 8 -0.70 -4.83 11.52
C GLY A 8 -0.10 -4.59 10.12
N GLU A 9 0.66 -5.57 9.63
CA GLU A 9 1.07 -5.58 8.23
C GLU A 9 -0.12 -5.92 7.34
N ILE A 10 -0.59 -4.94 6.58
CA ILE A 10 -1.66 -5.09 5.59
C ILE A 10 -1.03 -5.58 4.29
N GLN A 11 -1.28 -6.85 4.00
CA GLN A 11 -0.82 -7.57 2.81
C GLN A 11 -1.73 -7.19 1.62
N LEU A 12 -1.24 -6.32 0.73
CA LEU A 12 -2.04 -5.71 -0.35
C LEU A 12 -2.35 -6.67 -1.50
N ASP A 13 -1.67 -7.81 -1.57
CA ASP A 13 -1.93 -8.89 -2.50
C ASP A 13 -3.32 -9.52 -2.31
N ARG A 14 -3.91 -9.35 -1.12
CA ARG A 14 -5.28 -9.75 -0.77
C ARG A 14 -6.32 -8.67 -1.10
N TYR A 15 -6.07 -7.90 -2.16
CA TYR A 15 -6.86 -6.73 -2.56
C TYR A 15 -8.36 -7.01 -2.70
N SER A 16 -9.16 -5.97 -2.45
CA SER A 16 -10.58 -5.92 -2.82
C SER A 16 -10.77 -5.44 -4.25
N GLU A 17 -9.90 -4.53 -4.71
CA GLU A 17 -9.91 -4.03 -6.08
C GLU A 17 -8.49 -3.70 -6.55
N LEU A 18 -8.21 -4.02 -7.81
CA LEU A 18 -6.96 -3.72 -8.48
C LEU A 18 -7.25 -2.96 -9.78
N SER A 19 -6.47 -1.92 -10.09
CA SER A 19 -6.68 -1.16 -11.31
C SER A 19 -6.50 -2.05 -12.54
N LYS A 20 -7.46 -1.97 -13.49
CA LYS A 20 -7.45 -2.79 -14.72
C LYS A 20 -6.20 -2.64 -15.59
N LYS A 21 -5.48 -1.54 -15.43
CA LYS A 21 -4.23 -1.24 -16.13
C LYS A 21 -3.19 -0.80 -15.10
N GLY A 22 -1.93 -1.15 -15.34
CA GLY A 22 -0.82 -0.62 -14.57
C GLY A 22 -0.63 -1.23 -13.19
N ALA A 23 -1.43 -2.22 -12.79
CA ALA A 23 -1.31 -2.89 -11.51
C ALA A 23 -1.36 -4.42 -11.69
N ALA A 24 -0.55 -5.14 -10.92
CA ALA A 24 -0.49 -6.61 -10.91
C ALA A 24 -0.08 -7.12 -9.53
N ILE A 25 -0.34 -8.39 -9.25
CA ILE A 25 0.21 -9.13 -8.12
C ILE A 25 1.24 -10.13 -8.66
N ALA A 26 2.38 -10.24 -7.99
CA ALA A 26 3.45 -11.16 -8.35
C ALA A 26 4.04 -11.82 -7.09
N TYR A 27 4.81 -12.90 -7.25
CA TYR A 27 5.59 -13.44 -6.14
C TYR A 27 6.73 -12.49 -5.76
N ILE A 28 7.05 -12.44 -4.47
CA ILE A 28 8.25 -11.74 -4.00
C ILE A 28 9.50 -12.40 -4.59
N ASP A 29 9.55 -13.73 -4.52
CA ASP A 29 10.62 -14.55 -5.08
C ASP A 29 10.02 -15.77 -5.80
N THR A 30 10.36 -15.96 -7.07
CA THR A 30 9.89 -17.13 -7.84
C THR A 30 10.71 -18.40 -7.57
N THR A 31 11.81 -18.27 -6.82
CA THR A 31 12.61 -19.40 -6.33
C THR A 31 12.19 -19.84 -4.92
N ASP A 32 11.47 -18.97 -4.19
CA ASP A 32 10.83 -19.27 -2.91
C ASP A 32 9.39 -18.70 -2.86
N TYR A 33 8.43 -19.52 -3.29
CA TYR A 33 7.01 -19.14 -3.30
C TYR A 33 6.42 -18.93 -1.89
N PHE A 34 7.12 -19.33 -0.82
CA PHE A 34 6.69 -19.09 0.56
C PHE A 34 7.13 -17.71 1.08
N ALA A 35 7.98 -17.00 0.34
CA ALA A 35 8.42 -15.64 0.67
C ALA A 35 7.30 -14.59 0.63
N GLY A 36 6.13 -14.92 0.07
CA GLY A 36 4.98 -14.03 -0.01
C GLY A 36 4.79 -13.38 -1.37
N TRP A 37 3.84 -12.45 -1.45
CA TRP A 37 3.37 -11.83 -2.67
C TRP A 37 3.61 -10.31 -2.62
N LYS A 38 3.71 -9.68 -3.78
CA LYS A 38 3.91 -8.24 -3.92
C LYS A 38 2.90 -7.64 -4.88
N THR A 39 2.58 -6.38 -4.62
CA THR A 39 1.83 -5.53 -5.55
C THR A 39 2.79 -4.74 -6.42
N VAL A 40 2.59 -4.79 -7.73
CA VAL A 40 3.38 -4.06 -8.74
C VAL A 40 2.52 -2.97 -9.35
N LEU A 41 2.89 -1.70 -9.14
CA LEU A 41 2.27 -0.55 -9.80
C LEU A 41 3.26 0.03 -10.81
N HIS A 42 2.92 0.01 -12.10
CA HIS A 42 3.83 0.37 -13.20
C HIS A 42 3.28 1.42 -14.17
N ALA A 43 2.05 1.89 -13.97
CA ALA A 43 1.50 3.00 -14.75
C ALA A 43 0.96 4.09 -13.83
N LYS A 44 1.00 5.33 -14.32
CA LYS A 44 0.40 6.47 -13.62
C LYS A 44 -1.09 6.18 -13.33
N ASP A 45 -1.49 6.53 -12.10
CA ASP A 45 -2.83 6.36 -11.53
C ASP A 45 -3.26 4.89 -11.34
N ALA A 46 -2.36 3.93 -11.56
CA ALA A 46 -2.57 2.54 -11.16
C ALA A 46 -2.68 2.44 -9.63
N TYR A 47 -3.55 1.55 -9.17
CA TYR A 47 -3.82 1.42 -7.74
C TYR A 47 -4.12 -0.02 -7.33
N VAL A 48 -3.94 -0.25 -6.04
CA VAL A 48 -4.46 -1.39 -5.30
C VAL A 48 -5.31 -0.87 -4.15
N ARG A 49 -6.44 -1.51 -3.90
CA ARG A 49 -7.37 -1.16 -2.84
C ARG A 49 -7.69 -2.39 -1.99
N TYR A 50 -7.69 -2.21 -0.69
CA TYR A 50 -8.05 -3.19 0.32
C TYR A 50 -9.19 -2.60 1.16
N ASP A 51 -10.33 -3.27 1.19
CA ASP A 51 -11.47 -2.89 2.02
C ASP A 51 -11.39 -3.56 3.39
N ASP A 52 -12.09 -3.02 4.37
CA ASP A 52 -12.18 -3.56 5.73
C ASP A 52 -10.90 -3.43 6.58
N VAL A 53 -10.22 -2.29 6.50
CA VAL A 53 -9.10 -1.94 7.39
C VAL A 53 -9.61 -1.15 8.60
N ASP A 54 -9.39 -1.65 9.81
CA ASP A 54 -9.70 -0.94 11.06
C ASP A 54 -8.56 0.00 11.46
N PHE A 55 -8.77 1.30 11.27
CA PHE A 55 -7.80 2.35 11.59
C PHE A 55 -7.75 2.72 13.07
N GLY A 56 -8.66 2.21 13.91
CA GLY A 56 -8.68 2.56 15.33
C GLY A 56 -8.70 4.08 15.54
N ALA A 57 -7.81 4.59 16.39
CA ALA A 57 -7.61 6.04 16.58
C ALA A 57 -6.13 6.38 16.82
N GLY A 58 -5.75 7.61 16.50
CA GLY A 58 -4.44 8.17 16.87
C GLY A 58 -3.28 7.81 15.95
N LEU A 59 -3.53 7.30 14.74
CA LEU A 59 -2.49 7.00 13.76
C LEU A 59 -1.83 8.28 13.24
N THR A 60 -0.51 8.31 13.24
CA THR A 60 0.32 9.48 12.92
C THR A 60 1.27 9.26 11.74
N SER A 61 1.53 8.00 11.38
CA SER A 61 2.42 7.60 10.31
C SER A 61 1.93 6.37 9.56
N VAL A 62 2.48 6.18 8.36
CA VAL A 62 2.33 4.96 7.57
C VAL A 62 3.69 4.53 7.07
N SER A 63 3.96 3.24 7.19
CA SER A 63 5.13 2.54 6.66
C SER A 63 4.71 1.67 5.48
N ALA A 64 5.49 1.66 4.41
CA ALA A 64 5.35 0.69 3.32
C ALA A 64 6.68 -0.04 3.11
N ARG A 65 6.61 -1.36 2.89
CA ARG A 65 7.77 -2.17 2.52
C ARG A 65 7.93 -2.16 1.00
N ILE A 66 8.90 -1.37 0.53
CA ILE A 66 9.24 -1.25 -0.89
C ILE A 66 10.27 -2.32 -1.24
N LEU A 67 9.96 -3.14 -2.25
CA LEU A 67 10.89 -4.15 -2.76
C LEU A 67 11.73 -3.59 -3.91
N GLU A 68 11.12 -2.80 -4.79
CA GLU A 68 11.79 -2.16 -5.92
C GLU A 68 11.05 -0.90 -6.36
N GLY A 69 11.76 0.01 -7.03
CA GLY A 69 11.16 1.12 -7.76
C GLY A 69 11.61 2.51 -7.33
N LYS A 70 11.14 3.51 -8.08
CA LYS A 70 11.37 4.94 -7.82
C LYS A 70 10.17 5.75 -8.29
N GLY A 71 9.64 6.60 -7.43
CA GLY A 71 8.46 7.41 -7.76
C GLY A 71 7.71 7.91 -6.54
N LYS A 72 6.42 8.20 -6.71
CA LYS A 72 5.55 8.70 -5.64
C LYS A 72 4.30 7.85 -5.54
N LEU A 73 4.06 7.28 -4.36
CA LEU A 73 2.81 6.63 -4.01
C LEU A 73 1.94 7.56 -3.16
N LEU A 74 0.65 7.61 -3.44
CA LEU A 74 -0.35 8.22 -2.57
C LEU A 74 -0.96 7.12 -1.70
N VAL A 75 -1.01 7.36 -0.39
CA VAL A 75 -1.75 6.54 0.56
C VAL A 75 -3.10 7.22 0.76
N LYS A 76 -4.18 6.51 0.44
CA LYS A 76 -5.54 7.04 0.54
C LYS A 76 -6.39 6.20 1.47
N VAL A 77 -7.25 6.88 2.22
CA VAL A 77 -8.30 6.25 3.03
C VAL A 77 -9.64 6.81 2.58
N ASN A 78 -10.58 5.95 2.16
CA ASN A 78 -11.83 6.35 1.48
C ASN A 78 -11.58 7.36 0.35
N ASP A 79 -10.62 7.05 -0.53
CA ASP A 79 -10.20 7.86 -1.68
C ASP A 79 -9.61 9.25 -1.34
N LYS A 80 -9.48 9.60 -0.05
CA LYS A 80 -8.81 10.83 0.41
C LYS A 80 -7.35 10.54 0.70
N THR A 81 -6.44 11.31 0.13
CA THR A 81 -5.00 11.20 0.42
C THR A 81 -4.73 11.58 1.87
N VAL A 82 -4.18 10.63 2.63
CA VAL A 82 -3.75 10.82 4.01
C VAL A 82 -2.23 10.89 4.14
N GLY A 83 -1.48 10.33 3.18
CA GLY A 83 -0.02 10.32 3.18
C GLY A 83 0.56 10.20 1.77
N GLU A 84 1.84 10.54 1.64
CA GLU A 84 2.57 10.49 0.38
C GLU A 84 3.95 9.86 0.59
N ILE A 85 4.24 8.76 -0.10
CA ILE A 85 5.50 8.03 0.01
C ILE A 85 6.34 8.36 -1.23
N ILE A 86 7.46 9.04 -1.03
CA ILE A 86 8.45 9.26 -2.10
C ILE A 86 9.47 8.11 -2.04
N VAL A 87 9.37 7.22 -3.01
CA VAL A 87 10.23 6.05 -3.13
C VAL A 87 11.52 6.44 -3.86
N ARG A 88 12.64 6.37 -3.13
CA ARG A 88 13.99 6.62 -3.66
C ARG A 88 14.91 5.39 -3.56
N THR A 89 14.61 4.50 -2.62
CA THR A 89 15.36 3.30 -2.29
C THR A 89 14.39 2.19 -1.90
N THR A 90 14.87 0.94 -1.94
CA THR A 90 14.17 -0.22 -1.39
C THR A 90 14.24 -0.24 0.14
N GLY A 91 13.38 -1.03 0.78
CA GLY A 91 13.25 -1.14 2.23
C GLY A 91 11.95 -0.52 2.77
N THR A 92 11.88 -0.39 4.09
CA THR A 92 10.70 0.18 4.75
C THR A 92 10.79 1.70 4.75
N VAL A 93 9.81 2.36 4.13
CA VAL A 93 9.72 3.83 4.08
C VAL A 93 8.55 4.28 4.94
N THR A 94 8.81 5.17 5.90
CA THR A 94 7.78 5.72 6.81
C THR A 94 7.56 7.19 6.52
N VAL A 95 6.30 7.61 6.43
CA VAL A 95 5.90 9.00 6.21
C VAL A 95 4.79 9.40 7.18
N PRO A 96 4.67 10.68 7.54
CA PRO A 96 3.55 11.14 8.35
C PRO A 96 2.22 11.01 7.58
N VAL A 97 1.14 10.74 8.30
CA VAL A 97 -0.23 10.80 7.78
C VAL A 97 -1.04 11.88 8.48
N ARG A 98 -2.08 12.37 7.81
CA ARG A 98 -2.99 13.39 8.32
C ARG A 98 -4.43 13.01 7.99
N ASN A 99 -5.35 13.42 8.86
CA ASN A 99 -6.79 13.26 8.65
C ASN A 99 -7.21 11.79 8.43
N VAL A 100 -6.55 10.84 9.09
CA VAL A 100 -6.93 9.43 9.04
C VAL A 100 -8.24 9.27 9.83
N PRO A 101 -9.33 8.80 9.20
CA PRO A 101 -10.59 8.57 9.89
C PRO A 101 -10.48 7.38 10.84
N THR A 102 -11.29 7.36 11.89
CA THR A 102 -11.35 6.26 12.86
C THR A 102 -12.31 5.16 12.43
N GLY A 103 -12.04 3.91 12.82
CA GLY A 103 -12.88 2.75 12.50
C GLY A 103 -12.53 2.09 11.16
N ILE A 104 -13.48 1.35 10.60
CA ILE A 104 -13.27 0.48 9.43
C ILE A 104 -13.47 1.25 8.14
N HIS A 105 -12.44 1.32 7.29
CA HIS A 105 -12.44 2.06 6.03
C HIS A 105 -11.66 1.33 4.94
N SER A 106 -11.75 1.83 3.70
CA SER A 106 -10.92 1.33 2.60
C SER A 106 -9.55 2.01 2.59
N LEU A 107 -8.50 1.22 2.34
CA LEU A 107 -7.14 1.67 2.08
C LEU A 107 -6.84 1.51 0.59
N SER A 108 -6.20 2.50 -0.03
CA SER A 108 -5.60 2.32 -1.34
C SER A 108 -4.22 2.95 -1.47
N LEU A 109 -3.36 2.30 -2.27
CA LEU A 109 -2.11 2.86 -2.76
C LEU A 109 -2.29 3.20 -4.24
N THR A 110 -1.92 4.42 -4.63
CA THR A 110 -1.96 4.88 -6.03
C THR A 110 -0.59 5.36 -6.48
N LEU A 111 -0.10 4.91 -7.64
CA LEU A 111 1.11 5.45 -8.26
C LEU A 111 0.83 6.83 -8.88
N ALA A 112 1.29 7.91 -8.25
CA ALA A 112 1.05 9.26 -8.74
C ALA A 112 1.91 9.60 -9.96
N ASN A 113 3.19 9.23 -9.89
CA ASN A 113 4.20 9.43 -10.92
C ASN A 113 5.46 8.59 -10.63
N GLY A 114 6.38 8.55 -11.59
CA GLY A 114 7.64 7.81 -11.49
C GLY A 114 7.62 6.54 -12.33
N GLY A 115 8.58 5.66 -12.04
CA GLY A 115 8.68 4.33 -12.63
C GLY A 115 7.87 3.29 -11.85
N PRO A 116 7.98 2.01 -12.26
CA PRO A 116 7.35 0.91 -11.54
C PRO A 116 7.78 0.87 -10.07
N ILE A 117 6.84 0.57 -9.18
CA ILE A 117 7.07 0.39 -7.75
C ILE A 117 6.44 -0.94 -7.32
N GLU A 118 7.21 -1.71 -6.57
CA GLU A 118 6.81 -2.97 -5.98
C GLU A 118 6.68 -2.83 -4.47
N VAL A 119 5.51 -3.18 -3.93
CA VAL A 119 5.16 -3.05 -2.52
C VAL A 119 4.73 -4.40 -1.98
N ASP A 120 5.31 -4.79 -0.86
CA ASP A 120 4.94 -6.00 -0.10
C ASP A 120 3.72 -5.69 0.78
N TRP A 121 3.93 -4.93 1.87
CA TRP A 121 2.88 -4.56 2.81
C TRP A 121 2.85 -3.07 3.18
N VAL A 122 1.76 -2.66 3.82
CA VAL A 122 1.58 -1.33 4.44
C VAL A 122 1.18 -1.48 5.91
N GLN A 123 1.65 -0.60 6.79
CA GLN A 123 1.33 -0.59 8.22
C GLN A 123 1.21 0.85 8.73
N PHE A 124 0.20 1.15 9.55
CA PHE A 124 0.03 2.44 10.21
C PHE A 124 0.52 2.39 11.66
N ARG A 125 0.97 3.54 12.17
CA ARG A 125 1.31 3.76 13.59
C ARG A 125 0.87 5.12 14.06
#